data_AF-A0A451A9K9-F1
#
_entry.id   AF-A0A451A9K9-F1
#
_cell.length_a   1.000
_cell.length_b   1.000
_cell.length_c   1.000
_cell.angle_alpha   90.00
_cell.angle_beta   90.00
_cell.angle_gamma   90.00
#
_symmetry.space_group_name_H-M   'P 1'
#
loop_
_entity.id
_entity.type
_entity.pdbx_description
1 polymer ?
#
loop_
_entity_poly.entity_id
_entity_poly.type
_entity_poly.pdbx_seq_one_letter_code
_entity_poly.pdbx_strand_id
1 'polypeptide(L)'
;MAYAITTYTANGATTQWAVPFPYIARSHVHVYIDDIEDVAITWINDALVQTATTPATGQKVKIHRQTPTEPLVQYLDGAAHTAASLNKAALQALYAIEELQSGLQKALSATSAGDWDARGERITSVGTPIDSTDATTKQWVLSSITASGNITAPEAPEDNGKVVVANGGNFAWTTPTVGLLADAGVAATKDVGGGGDQVSPGNHDHDAAYLAKTTPLVTRIPAGDPLPTSDIGPIYYEAIRAVMTWTTFNTGFSGYASPLLGSYMDFSVPTAPPGWISIGATNLSLTTYAALWNFAQHHGLVVPLGSWQAGYLWYADNGDGTFRIPDIQGLFMRAWPGGAQDPGRLFGVPQGDAMRNIWGEFYVGDVATAASFQILGAGGAFYTIPNENAAYGNAGSSGVFPRTMWARFDASRYVPTAPQNRPVNISLPKALCCL
;
A
#
# COMPACT_ATOMS: atom_id res chain seq x y z
N MET A 1 -22.21 15.31 5.94
CA MET A 1 -23.33 14.55 5.37
C MET A 1 -23.54 13.33 6.24
N ALA A 2 -24.74 13.11 6.73
CA ALA A 2 -25.11 11.91 7.48
C ALA A 2 -25.31 10.77 6.48
N TYR A 3 -24.36 9.83 6.38
CA TYR A 3 -24.42 8.78 5.37
C TYR A 3 -25.40 7.64 5.75
N ALA A 4 -25.71 7.46 7.04
CA ALA A 4 -26.62 6.39 7.51
C ALA A 4 -27.55 6.75 8.68
N ILE A 5 -27.42 7.93 9.31
CA ILE A 5 -28.18 8.32 10.52
C ILE A 5 -28.52 9.81 10.56
N THR A 6 -29.78 10.15 10.80
CA THR A 6 -30.23 11.52 11.06
C THR A 6 -30.93 11.61 12.42
N THR A 7 -30.84 12.77 13.07
CA THR A 7 -31.49 13.01 14.37
C THR A 7 -32.20 14.35 14.34
N TYR A 8 -33.50 14.33 14.56
CA TYR A 8 -34.36 15.50 14.64
C TYR A 8 -34.72 15.79 16.11
N THR A 9 -35.07 17.04 16.40
CA THR A 9 -35.63 17.43 17.70
C THR A 9 -37.10 17.73 17.51
N ALA A 10 -37.96 17.06 18.26
CA ALA A 10 -39.40 17.25 18.17
C ALA A 10 -39.85 18.57 18.80
N ASN A 11 -40.83 19.20 18.16
CA ASN A 11 -41.48 20.45 18.59
C ASN A 11 -42.83 20.20 19.29
N GLY A 12 -43.20 18.94 19.53
CA GLY A 12 -44.49 18.55 20.13
C GLY A 12 -45.68 18.48 19.16
N ALA A 13 -45.49 18.78 17.86
CA ALA A 13 -46.57 18.82 16.86
C ALA A 13 -46.24 18.09 15.55
N THR A 14 -44.97 18.01 15.15
CA THR A 14 -44.54 17.33 13.93
C THR A 14 -44.56 15.82 14.09
N THR A 15 -45.26 15.12 13.18
CA THR A 15 -45.36 13.65 13.16
C THR A 15 -44.65 13.01 11.97
N GLN A 16 -44.24 13.80 10.98
CA GLN A 16 -43.59 13.34 9.75
C GLN A 16 -42.12 13.74 9.69
N TRP A 17 -41.27 12.79 9.30
CA TRP A 17 -39.82 12.92 9.35
C TRP A 17 -39.18 12.43 8.06
N ALA A 18 -38.24 13.22 7.53
CA ALA A 18 -37.56 12.90 6.29
C ALA A 18 -36.51 11.80 6.48
N VAL A 19 -36.35 10.95 5.46
CA VAL A 19 -35.30 9.93 5.37
C VAL A 19 -34.30 10.39 4.31
N PRO A 20 -33.19 11.05 4.70
CA PRO A 20 -32.31 11.75 3.75
C PRO A 20 -31.21 10.87 3.13
N PHE A 21 -31.27 9.55 3.31
CA PHE A 21 -30.24 8.60 2.87
C PHE A 21 -30.86 7.45 2.05
N PRO A 22 -30.09 6.86 1.11
CA PRO A 22 -30.57 5.73 0.32
C PRO A 22 -30.61 4.43 1.14
N TYR A 23 -31.49 3.50 0.78
CA TYR A 23 -31.66 2.21 1.45
C TYR A 23 -32.04 1.10 0.45
N ILE A 24 -31.79 -0.16 0.82
CA ILE A 24 -32.10 -1.33 -0.04
C ILE A 24 -33.56 -1.78 0.10
N ALA A 25 -34.10 -1.73 1.32
CA ALA A 25 -35.48 -2.06 1.62
C ALA A 25 -35.98 -1.18 2.77
N ARG A 26 -37.29 -0.87 2.79
CA ARG A 26 -37.92 -0.05 3.85
C ARG A 26 -37.78 -0.68 5.24
N SER A 27 -37.67 -2.01 5.32
CA SER A 27 -37.42 -2.75 6.55
C SER A 27 -36.03 -2.51 7.16
N HIS A 28 -35.10 -1.91 6.41
CA HIS A 28 -33.77 -1.57 6.92
C HIS A 28 -33.73 -0.18 7.56
N VAL A 29 -34.85 0.55 7.58
CA VAL A 29 -34.91 1.90 8.16
C VAL A 29 -35.64 1.81 9.49
N HIS A 30 -34.95 2.17 10.56
CA HIS A 30 -35.46 2.13 11.92
C HIS A 30 -35.56 3.55 12.49
N VAL A 31 -36.64 3.79 13.24
CA VAL A 31 -36.94 5.08 13.85
C VAL A 31 -37.01 4.89 15.36
N TYR A 32 -36.29 5.73 16.10
CA TYR A 32 -36.23 5.72 17.55
C TYR A 32 -36.68 7.08 18.09
N ILE A 33 -37.46 7.07 19.16
CA ILE A 33 -37.84 8.26 19.94
C ILE A 33 -37.21 8.10 21.32
N ASP A 34 -36.27 8.99 21.66
CA ASP A 34 -35.47 8.91 22.90
C ASP A 34 -34.87 7.50 23.15
N ASP A 35 -34.25 6.96 22.10
CA ASP A 35 -33.60 5.63 22.08
C ASP A 35 -34.53 4.41 22.25
N ILE A 36 -35.86 4.61 22.19
CA ILE A 36 -36.85 3.54 22.11
C ILE A 36 -37.35 3.42 20.66
N GLU A 37 -37.31 2.21 20.10
CA GLU A 37 -37.73 1.97 18.72
C GLU A 37 -39.25 2.12 18.54
N ASP A 38 -39.66 2.94 17.57
CA ASP A 38 -41.04 3.02 17.10
C ASP A 38 -41.25 1.98 15.99
N VAL A 39 -41.73 0.80 16.37
CA VAL A 39 -41.98 -0.31 15.43
C VAL A 39 -43.25 -0.13 14.59
N ALA A 40 -44.05 0.91 14.85
CA ALA A 40 -45.35 1.14 14.22
C ALA A 40 -45.35 2.34 13.23
N ILE A 41 -44.19 2.67 12.67
CA ILE A 41 -44.07 3.74 11.67
C ILE A 41 -44.90 3.47 10.41
N THR A 42 -45.41 4.53 9.80
CA THR A 42 -46.13 4.49 8.52
C THR A 42 -45.35 5.25 7.45
N TRP A 43 -45.19 4.66 6.26
CA TRP A 43 -44.52 5.30 5.13
C TRP A 43 -45.51 6.16 4.33
N ILE A 44 -45.22 7.46 4.20
CA ILE A 44 -46.02 8.38 3.37
C ILE A 44 -45.53 8.34 1.92
N ASN A 45 -44.22 8.29 1.73
CA ASN A 45 -43.54 8.08 0.45
C ASN A 45 -42.12 7.55 0.71
N ASP A 46 -41.34 7.27 -0.33
CA ASP A 46 -40.00 6.67 -0.20
C ASP A 46 -38.97 7.50 0.59
N ALA A 47 -39.24 8.78 0.86
CA ALA A 47 -38.35 9.66 1.61
C ALA A 47 -38.98 10.24 2.89
N LEU A 48 -40.19 9.80 3.28
CA LEU A 48 -40.93 10.37 4.41
C LEU A 48 -41.68 9.31 5.22
N VAL A 49 -41.37 9.25 6.52
CA VAL A 49 -41.99 8.35 7.50
C VAL A 49 -42.80 9.16 8.51
N GLN A 50 -43.89 8.57 9.00
CA GLN A 50 -44.72 9.10 10.08
C GLN A 50 -44.57 8.23 11.33
N THR A 51 -44.29 8.84 12.48
CA THR A 51 -44.22 8.15 13.78
C THR A 51 -45.62 7.80 14.29
N ALA A 52 -45.73 6.71 15.05
CA ALA A 52 -47.01 6.21 15.56
C ALA A 52 -47.65 7.14 16.59
N THR A 53 -46.81 7.75 17.44
CA THR A 53 -47.21 8.77 18.40
C THR A 53 -46.51 10.08 18.09
N THR A 54 -47.18 11.21 18.33
CA THR A 54 -46.56 12.54 18.22
C THR A 54 -45.49 12.67 19.30
N PRO A 55 -44.19 12.81 18.95
CA PRO A 55 -43.14 12.95 19.95
C PRO A 55 -43.30 14.30 20.68
N ALA A 56 -43.15 14.29 21.99
CA ALA A 56 -43.24 15.48 22.84
C ALA A 56 -42.10 16.46 22.56
N THR A 57 -42.29 17.72 22.93
CA THR A 57 -41.29 18.77 22.74
C THR A 57 -39.96 18.40 23.39
N GLY A 58 -38.87 18.46 22.62
CA GLY A 58 -37.51 18.17 23.09
C GLY A 58 -37.06 16.73 22.90
N GLN A 59 -37.96 15.78 22.59
CA GLN A 59 -37.57 14.39 22.31
C GLN A 59 -36.73 14.30 21.04
N LYS A 60 -35.76 13.39 21.03
CA LYS A 60 -34.88 13.14 19.88
C LYS A 60 -35.46 12.01 19.04
N VAL A 61 -35.79 12.34 17.79
CA VAL A 61 -36.21 11.36 16.79
C VAL A 61 -35.01 10.97 15.95
N LYS A 62 -34.48 9.77 16.19
CA LYS A 62 -33.32 9.22 15.49
C LYS A 62 -33.80 8.26 14.42
N ILE A 63 -33.44 8.53 13.17
CA ILE A 63 -33.74 7.67 12.03
C ILE A 63 -32.41 7.17 11.48
N HIS A 64 -32.24 5.87 11.39
CA HIS A 64 -31.03 5.29 10.81
C HIS A 64 -31.32 4.06 9.96
N ARG A 65 -30.39 3.78 9.06
CA ARG A 65 -30.35 2.52 8.33
C ARG A 65 -29.66 1.45 9.19
N GLN A 66 -30.18 0.24 9.13
CA GLN A 66 -29.58 -0.98 9.65
C GLN A 66 -29.69 -2.06 8.59
N THR A 67 -28.60 -2.29 7.89
CA THR A 67 -28.54 -3.27 6.80
C THR A 67 -28.23 -4.66 7.38
N PRO A 68 -28.95 -5.72 6.98
CA PRO A 68 -28.66 -7.08 7.43
C PRO A 68 -27.22 -7.49 7.10
N THR A 69 -26.57 -8.19 8.02
CA THR A 69 -25.25 -8.82 7.81
C THR A 69 -25.35 -10.14 7.06
N GLU A 70 -26.55 -10.74 7.01
CA GLU A 70 -26.83 -11.91 6.20
C GLU A 70 -26.88 -11.56 4.70
N PRO A 71 -26.20 -12.31 3.81
CA PRO A 71 -26.18 -12.00 2.38
C PRO A 71 -27.57 -11.92 1.76
N LEU A 72 -27.92 -10.76 1.18
CA LEU A 72 -29.20 -10.57 0.48
C LEU A 72 -29.21 -11.23 -0.90
N VAL A 73 -28.04 -11.64 -1.40
CA VAL A 73 -27.84 -12.33 -2.67
C VAL A 73 -26.88 -13.48 -2.44
N GLN A 74 -27.29 -14.70 -2.81
CA GLN A 74 -26.44 -15.87 -2.79
C GLN A 74 -25.95 -16.19 -4.21
N TYR A 75 -24.64 -16.31 -4.38
CA TYR A 75 -24.04 -16.75 -5.63
C TYR A 75 -24.07 -18.28 -5.70
N LEU A 76 -24.65 -18.82 -6.78
CA LEU A 76 -24.67 -20.26 -7.06
C LEU A 76 -23.79 -20.52 -8.29
N ASP A 77 -23.05 -21.63 -8.26
CA ASP A 77 -22.20 -22.02 -9.38
C ASP A 77 -23.06 -22.35 -10.62
N GLY A 78 -22.61 -21.91 -11.79
CA GLY A 78 -23.35 -22.03 -13.06
C GLY A 78 -24.58 -21.12 -13.22
N ALA A 79 -24.92 -20.27 -12.24
CA ALA A 79 -26.03 -19.33 -12.36
C ALA A 79 -25.62 -18.04 -13.10
N ALA A 80 -26.43 -17.59 -14.05
CA ALA A 80 -26.20 -16.31 -14.71
C ALA A 80 -26.36 -15.14 -13.71
N HIS A 81 -25.28 -14.43 -13.43
CA HIS A 81 -25.32 -13.24 -12.59
C HIS A 81 -25.86 -12.05 -13.39
N THR A 82 -26.85 -11.35 -12.82
CA THR A 82 -27.38 -10.12 -13.41
C THR A 82 -26.67 -8.90 -12.80
N ALA A 83 -26.64 -7.79 -13.54
CA ALA A 83 -26.16 -6.52 -13.00
C ALA A 83 -26.92 -6.13 -11.72
N ALA A 84 -28.22 -6.46 -11.62
CA ALA A 84 -29.02 -6.20 -10.43
C ALA A 84 -28.56 -6.99 -9.20
N SER A 85 -28.22 -8.27 -9.34
CA SER A 85 -27.71 -9.09 -8.23
C SER A 85 -26.33 -8.64 -7.76
N LEU A 86 -25.46 -8.27 -8.70
CA LEU A 86 -24.11 -7.78 -8.38
C LEU A 86 -24.16 -6.41 -7.70
N ASN A 87 -24.96 -5.48 -8.23
CA ASN A 87 -25.14 -4.16 -7.64
C ASN A 87 -25.77 -4.25 -6.24
N LYS A 88 -26.74 -5.14 -6.02
CA LYS A 88 -27.38 -5.32 -4.70
C LYS A 88 -26.38 -5.83 -3.66
N ALA A 89 -25.53 -6.79 -4.02
CA ALA A 89 -24.48 -7.30 -3.12
C ALA A 89 -23.42 -6.23 -2.80
N ALA A 90 -22.98 -5.47 -3.80
CA ALA A 90 -22.03 -4.38 -3.61
C ALA A 90 -22.61 -3.25 -2.74
N LEU A 91 -23.86 -2.87 -2.97
CA LEU A 91 -24.56 -1.86 -2.16
C LEU A 91 -24.76 -2.31 -0.71
N GLN A 92 -25.09 -3.59 -0.48
CA GLN A 92 -25.21 -4.13 0.88
C GLN A 92 -23.89 -3.98 1.66
N ALA A 93 -22.76 -4.33 1.04
CA ALA A 93 -21.45 -4.20 1.66
C ALA A 93 -21.09 -2.73 1.93
N LEU A 94 -21.34 -1.84 0.97
CA LEU A 94 -21.11 -0.41 1.14
C LEU A 94 -21.93 0.17 2.29
N TYR A 95 -23.22 -0.17 2.35
CA TYR A 95 -24.13 0.35 3.36
C TYR A 95 -23.81 -0.14 4.77
N ALA A 96 -23.39 -1.39 4.92
CA ALA A 96 -22.89 -1.91 6.18
C ALA A 96 -21.63 -1.16 6.66
N ILE A 97 -20.71 -0.80 5.76
CA ILE A 97 -19.50 -0.04 6.10
C ILE A 97 -19.85 1.39 6.53
N GLU A 98 -20.75 2.06 5.82
CA GLU A 98 -21.20 3.43 6.17
C GLU A 98 -21.90 3.48 7.55
N GLU A 99 -22.67 2.44 7.87
CA GLU A 99 -23.33 2.28 9.17
C GLU A 99 -22.29 2.08 10.30
N LEU A 100 -21.29 1.23 10.08
CA LEU A 100 -20.16 1.05 11.01
C LEU A 100 -19.38 2.35 11.22
N GLN A 101 -19.04 3.06 10.14
CA GLN A 101 -18.34 4.35 10.24
C GLN A 101 -19.14 5.39 11.02
N SER A 102 -20.45 5.45 10.79
CA SER A 102 -21.34 6.35 11.53
C SER A 102 -21.42 6.00 13.02
N GLY A 103 -21.37 4.70 13.36
CA GLY A 103 -21.26 4.23 14.73
C GLY A 103 -19.94 4.61 15.39
N LEU A 104 -18.81 4.37 14.71
CA LEU A 104 -17.47 4.70 15.18
C LEU A 104 -17.24 6.21 15.39
N GLN A 105 -17.87 7.05 14.57
CA GLN A 105 -17.83 8.50 14.78
C GLN A 105 -18.43 8.93 16.12
N LYS A 106 -19.38 8.16 16.68
CA LYS A 106 -20.02 8.43 17.98
C LYS A 106 -19.43 7.61 19.13
N ALA A 107 -18.49 6.71 18.86
CA ALA A 107 -17.82 5.91 19.88
C ALA A 107 -16.72 6.72 20.58
N LEU A 108 -16.38 6.32 21.82
CA LEU A 108 -15.15 6.75 22.48
C LEU A 108 -13.97 6.31 21.63
N SER A 109 -13.03 7.22 21.37
CA SER A 109 -11.85 6.93 20.55
C SER A 109 -10.58 7.25 21.31
N ALA A 110 -9.55 6.42 21.17
CA ALA A 110 -8.24 6.69 21.76
C ALA A 110 -7.54 7.85 21.04
N THR A 111 -6.85 8.71 21.80
CA THR A 111 -5.94 9.72 21.27
C THR A 111 -4.63 9.06 20.81
N SER A 112 -3.77 9.83 20.14
CA SER A 112 -2.41 9.38 19.80
C SER A 112 -1.51 9.11 21.01
N ALA A 113 -1.95 9.49 22.21
CA ALA A 113 -1.29 9.17 23.48
C ALA A 113 -1.89 7.91 24.16
N GLY A 114 -2.97 7.34 23.62
CA GLY A 114 -3.64 6.16 24.17
C GLY A 114 -4.79 6.46 25.12
N ASP A 115 -5.12 7.73 25.36
CA ASP A 115 -6.21 8.15 26.25
C ASP A 115 -7.57 8.05 25.56
N TRP A 116 -8.62 7.62 26.26
CA TRP A 116 -9.99 7.61 25.71
C TRP A 116 -10.59 9.02 25.70
N ASP A 117 -10.98 9.51 24.52
CA ASP A 117 -11.58 10.83 24.32
C ASP A 117 -13.07 10.73 23.95
N ALA A 118 -13.91 11.41 24.75
CA ALA A 118 -15.34 11.60 24.52
C ALA A 118 -15.67 12.84 23.68
N ARG A 119 -14.65 13.56 23.18
CA ARG A 119 -14.75 14.74 22.32
C ARG A 119 -15.58 15.87 22.93
N GLY A 120 -15.54 15.99 24.26
CA GLY A 120 -16.29 16.97 25.03
C GLY A 120 -17.76 16.63 25.29
N GLU A 121 -18.24 15.47 24.84
CA GLU A 121 -19.61 15.01 25.11
C GLU A 121 -19.76 14.40 26.51
N ARG A 122 -20.97 14.50 27.08
CA ARG A 122 -21.27 14.00 28.43
C ARG A 122 -21.55 12.49 28.41
N ILE A 123 -20.83 11.72 29.23
CA ILE A 123 -21.13 10.31 29.49
C ILE A 123 -22.21 10.21 30.59
N THR A 124 -23.38 9.68 30.25
CA THR A 124 -24.55 9.66 31.14
C THR A 124 -24.75 8.35 31.91
N SER A 125 -24.16 7.25 31.43
CA SER A 125 -24.32 5.92 32.01
C SER A 125 -22.95 5.26 32.23
N VAL A 126 -22.33 5.56 33.37
CA VAL A 126 -21.11 4.89 33.85
C VAL A 126 -21.50 3.93 34.98
N GLY A 127 -20.94 2.73 34.98
CA GLY A 127 -21.16 1.75 36.05
C GLY A 127 -20.69 2.25 37.42
N THR A 128 -21.08 1.55 38.49
CA THR A 128 -20.52 1.82 39.82
C THR A 128 -19.06 1.36 39.86
N PRO A 129 -18.12 2.19 40.34
CA PRO A 129 -16.71 1.83 40.43
C PRO A 129 -16.50 0.67 41.42
N ILE A 130 -15.64 -0.29 41.08
CA ILE A 130 -15.25 -1.41 41.94
C ILE A 130 -13.80 -1.23 42.40
N ASP A 131 -12.90 -0.93 41.45
CA ASP A 131 -11.47 -0.71 41.72
C ASP A 131 -11.16 0.78 41.90
N SER A 132 -10.04 1.08 42.57
CA SER A 132 -9.64 2.46 42.88
C SER A 132 -9.28 3.32 41.67
N THR A 133 -9.13 2.72 40.49
CA THR A 133 -8.77 3.38 39.22
C THR A 133 -9.96 3.57 38.28
N ASP A 134 -11.16 3.17 38.70
CA ASP A 134 -12.35 3.23 37.86
C ASP A 134 -12.90 4.65 37.71
N ALA A 135 -13.56 4.90 36.58
CA ALA A 135 -14.33 6.13 36.38
C ALA A 135 -15.57 6.14 37.30
N THR A 136 -15.79 7.25 38.01
CA THR A 136 -16.88 7.40 38.98
C THR A 136 -17.93 8.40 38.51
N THR A 137 -19.22 8.15 38.77
CA THR A 137 -20.27 9.15 38.51
C THR A 137 -20.19 10.30 39.53
N LYS A 138 -20.60 11.50 39.13
CA LYS A 138 -20.70 12.66 40.04
C LYS A 138 -21.57 12.37 41.25
N GLN A 139 -22.66 11.63 41.05
CA GLN A 139 -23.55 11.22 42.13
C GLN A 139 -22.83 10.32 43.14
N TRP A 140 -22.07 9.33 42.67
CA TRP A 140 -21.30 8.44 43.54
C TRP A 140 -20.27 9.21 44.38
N VAL A 141 -19.50 10.10 43.75
CA VAL A 141 -18.50 10.94 44.46
C VAL A 141 -19.16 11.81 45.52
N LEU A 142 -20.28 12.47 45.20
CA LEU A 142 -20.99 13.30 46.17
C LEU A 142 -21.58 12.49 47.33
N SER A 143 -22.12 11.29 47.08
CA SER A 143 -22.57 10.40 48.16
C SER A 143 -21.42 9.92 49.04
N SER A 144 -20.27 9.58 48.46
CA SER A 144 -19.08 9.13 49.21
C SER A 144 -18.45 10.25 50.05
N ILE A 145 -18.38 11.47 49.51
CA ILE A 145 -17.90 12.65 50.24
C ILE A 145 -18.89 13.01 51.37
N THR A 146 -20.19 12.95 51.12
CA THR A 146 -21.21 13.26 52.15
C THR A 146 -21.23 12.20 53.25
N ALA A 147 -20.96 10.92 52.93
CA ALA A 147 -20.82 9.84 53.90
C ALA A 147 -19.52 9.93 54.72
N SER A 148 -18.48 10.61 54.21
CA SER A 148 -17.16 10.69 54.84
C SER A 148 -16.96 11.89 55.77
N GLY A 149 -18.04 12.62 56.11
CA GLY A 149 -18.01 13.69 57.11
C GLY A 149 -17.34 14.97 56.63
N ASN A 150 -18.14 15.89 56.11
CA ASN A 150 -17.74 17.29 55.97
C ASN A 150 -17.35 17.82 57.37
N ILE A 151 -16.13 18.34 57.56
CA ILE A 151 -15.85 19.21 58.70
C ILE A 151 -16.63 20.49 58.44
N THR A 152 -17.76 20.68 59.10
CA THR A 152 -18.54 21.91 59.02
C THR A 152 -17.65 23.10 59.40
N ALA A 153 -17.68 24.14 58.57
CA ALA A 153 -17.02 25.41 58.86
C ALA A 153 -17.53 25.95 60.22
N PRO A 154 -16.67 26.54 61.06
CA PRO A 154 -17.04 26.99 62.39
C PRO A 154 -18.22 27.98 62.31
N GLU A 155 -19.32 27.63 62.98
CA GLU A 155 -20.62 28.33 62.83
C GLU A 155 -20.67 29.67 63.60
N ALA A 156 -19.62 29.99 64.39
CA ALA A 156 -19.52 31.23 65.15
C ALA A 156 -18.06 31.75 65.27
N PRO A 157 -17.84 33.09 65.36
CA PRO A 157 -16.52 33.70 65.54
C PRO A 157 -15.81 33.35 66.87
N GLU A 158 -16.50 32.64 67.78
CA GLU A 158 -16.01 32.19 69.09
C GLU A 158 -15.01 31.02 69.00
N ASP A 159 -14.93 30.36 67.84
CA ASP A 159 -14.05 29.20 67.61
C ASP A 159 -12.64 29.58 67.08
N ASN A 160 -12.34 30.87 66.97
CA ASN A 160 -11.06 31.36 66.47
C ASN A 160 -9.93 31.08 67.48
N GLY A 161 -9.29 29.92 67.35
CA GLY A 161 -8.24 29.43 68.26
C GLY A 161 -8.39 27.96 68.71
N LYS A 162 -9.47 27.27 68.29
CA LYS A 162 -9.65 25.83 68.51
C LYS A 162 -8.98 24.99 67.41
N VAL A 163 -8.61 23.76 67.74
CA VAL A 163 -8.00 22.79 66.82
C VAL A 163 -8.99 21.64 66.58
N VAL A 164 -9.08 21.15 65.34
CA VAL A 164 -9.90 19.96 65.04
C VAL A 164 -9.19 18.74 65.60
N VAL A 165 -9.90 17.97 66.43
CA VAL A 165 -9.41 16.68 66.93
C VAL A 165 -10.36 15.59 66.43
N ALA A 166 -9.78 14.53 65.87
CA ALA A 166 -10.52 13.36 65.43
C ALA A 166 -10.59 12.35 66.58
N ASN A 167 -11.79 11.90 66.96
CA ASN A 167 -11.97 10.79 67.89
C ASN A 167 -12.92 9.76 67.27
N GLY A 168 -12.39 8.56 67.00
CA GLY A 168 -13.18 7.45 66.45
C GLY A 168 -13.78 7.70 65.05
N GLY A 169 -13.21 8.62 64.26
CA GLY A 169 -13.71 8.95 62.92
C GLY A 169 -14.70 10.12 62.85
N ASN A 170 -15.10 10.69 63.99
CA ASN A 170 -15.84 11.94 64.05
C ASN A 170 -14.89 13.11 64.32
N PHE A 171 -15.06 14.21 63.58
CA PHE A 171 -14.27 15.44 63.71
C PHE A 171 -15.05 16.50 64.50
N ALA A 172 -14.44 17.07 65.55
CA ALA A 172 -15.02 18.16 66.33
C ALA A 172 -13.97 19.22 66.71
N TRP A 173 -14.40 20.48 66.85
CA TRP A 173 -13.56 21.62 67.23
C TRP A 173 -13.34 21.66 68.75
N THR A 174 -12.08 21.63 69.22
CA THR A 174 -11.73 21.62 70.66
C THR A 174 -10.61 22.61 71.00
N THR A 175 -10.58 23.12 72.24
CA THR A 175 -9.61 24.14 72.67
C THR A 175 -8.26 23.49 73.09
N PRO A 176 -7.10 23.95 72.59
CA PRO A 176 -5.81 23.31 72.86
C PRO A 176 -5.25 23.59 74.27
N THR A 177 -4.64 22.58 74.91
CA THR A 177 -3.96 22.70 76.23
C THR A 177 -2.43 22.69 76.07
N VAL A 178 -1.75 23.61 76.76
CA VAL A 178 -0.33 23.98 76.57
C VAL A 178 0.64 22.88 77.05
N GLY A 179 1.21 22.11 76.11
CA GLY A 179 2.26 21.12 76.43
C GLY A 179 3.13 20.63 75.27
N LEU A 180 2.96 21.14 74.04
CA LEU A 180 3.56 20.57 72.82
C LEU A 180 4.65 21.44 72.16
N LEU A 181 5.17 22.46 72.83
CA LEU A 181 6.26 23.30 72.31
C LEU A 181 7.54 23.09 73.13
N ALA A 182 8.19 21.94 72.95
CA ALA A 182 9.59 21.76 73.32
C ALA A 182 10.37 21.39 72.05
N ASP A 183 11.02 22.39 71.46
CA ASP A 183 11.89 22.29 70.30
C ASP A 183 13.28 21.77 70.73
N ALA A 184 13.67 20.60 70.24
CA ALA A 184 14.95 19.96 70.50
C ALA A 184 15.63 19.57 69.19
N GLY A 185 16.28 20.56 68.57
CA GLY A 185 17.57 20.45 67.91
C GLY A 185 17.72 19.57 66.66
N VAL A 186 17.91 20.20 65.50
CA VAL A 186 18.94 19.78 64.53
C VAL A 186 19.59 21.02 63.90
N ALA A 187 20.90 20.95 63.83
CA ALA A 187 21.86 22.00 63.54
C ALA A 187 21.80 22.59 62.12
N ALA A 188 22.11 23.88 62.04
CA ALA A 188 22.54 24.54 60.83
C ALA A 188 23.96 24.10 60.45
N THR A 189 24.11 23.43 59.32
CA THR A 189 25.36 23.43 58.54
C THR A 189 25.10 23.27 57.04
N LYS A 190 25.58 24.29 56.33
CA LYS A 190 26.22 24.28 54.99
C LYS A 190 25.39 24.33 53.70
N ASP A 191 25.69 25.43 53.01
CA ASP A 191 25.97 25.60 51.59
C ASP A 191 24.81 25.92 50.63
N VAL A 192 24.73 27.23 50.40
CA VAL A 192 24.37 27.90 49.15
C VAL A 192 25.06 27.25 47.95
N GLY A 193 24.27 26.61 47.09
CA GLY A 193 24.59 26.33 45.69
C GLY A 193 23.44 26.83 44.83
N GLY A 194 23.67 27.92 44.09
CA GLY A 194 22.69 28.51 43.19
C GLY A 194 22.44 27.67 41.93
N GLY A 195 21.27 27.89 41.35
CA GLY A 195 21.04 27.77 39.90
C GLY A 195 21.45 26.45 39.25
N GLY A 196 20.71 25.39 39.54
CA GLY A 196 20.71 24.18 38.74
C GLY A 196 19.37 23.50 38.94
N ASP A 197 18.51 23.62 37.92
CA ASP A 197 17.28 22.88 37.76
C ASP A 197 17.45 21.44 38.26
N GLN A 198 16.77 21.12 39.36
CA GLN A 198 16.65 19.78 39.89
C GLN A 198 15.65 19.01 39.02
N VAL A 199 16.02 18.76 37.76
CA VAL A 199 15.43 17.63 37.05
C VAL A 199 15.98 16.38 37.71
N SER A 200 15.12 15.77 38.54
CA SER A 200 15.36 14.47 39.16
C SER A 200 15.95 13.50 38.12
N PRO A 201 17.02 12.76 38.44
CA PRO A 201 17.58 11.72 37.57
C PRO A 201 16.67 10.49 37.56
N GLY A 202 15.45 10.66 37.04
CA GLY A 202 14.37 9.71 37.22
C GLY A 202 13.21 9.95 36.25
N ASN A 203 13.49 10.14 34.96
CA ASN A 203 12.65 9.61 33.88
C ASN A 203 13.36 9.65 32.52
N HIS A 204 14.45 8.91 32.37
CA HIS A 204 15.11 8.71 31.06
C HIS A 204 14.20 7.98 30.05
N ASP A 205 13.09 7.41 30.48
CA ASP A 205 12.08 6.79 29.60
C ASP A 205 11.31 7.85 28.79
N HIS A 206 11.14 9.06 29.34
CA HIS A 206 10.56 10.18 28.60
C HIS A 206 11.52 10.67 27.51
N ASP A 207 12.83 10.64 27.77
CA ASP A 207 13.86 10.99 26.78
C ASP A 207 13.98 9.93 25.68
N ALA A 208 13.90 8.63 26.01
CA ALA A 208 13.92 7.56 25.01
C ALA A 208 12.65 7.54 24.13
N ALA A 209 11.47 7.77 24.71
CA ALA A 209 10.21 7.88 23.97
C ALA A 209 10.13 9.18 23.14
N TYR A 210 10.67 10.29 23.65
CA TYR A 210 10.75 11.55 22.91
C TYR A 210 11.79 11.48 21.78
N LEU A 211 12.93 10.83 22.00
CA LEU A 211 13.94 10.56 20.98
C LEU A 211 13.37 9.65 19.89
N ALA A 212 12.69 8.54 20.23
CA ALA A 212 12.03 7.67 19.25
C ALA A 212 10.93 8.37 18.45
N LYS A 213 10.25 9.36 19.04
CA LYS A 213 9.20 10.18 18.39
C LYS A 213 9.78 11.32 17.52
N THR A 214 11.04 11.70 17.73
CA THR A 214 11.73 12.78 17.00
C THR A 214 12.85 12.30 16.08
N THR A 215 13.28 11.03 16.19
CA THR A 215 14.24 10.42 15.28
C THR A 215 13.65 10.35 13.87
N PRO A 216 14.31 10.95 12.87
CA PRO A 216 13.80 10.93 11.50
C PRO A 216 13.75 9.48 10.99
N LEU A 217 12.62 9.09 10.40
CA LEU A 217 12.43 7.78 9.76
C LEU A 217 13.47 7.49 8.68
N VAL A 218 14.00 8.55 8.06
CA VAL A 218 15.04 8.49 7.04
C VAL A 218 16.06 9.60 7.30
N THR A 219 17.32 9.23 7.49
CA THR A 219 18.41 10.20 7.68
C THR A 219 18.92 10.68 6.34
N ARG A 220 18.99 12.00 6.11
CA ARG A 220 19.54 12.58 4.87
C ARG A 220 21.07 12.61 4.91
N ILE A 221 21.71 12.07 3.88
CA ILE A 221 23.15 12.15 3.65
C ILE A 221 23.40 13.06 2.43
N PRO A 222 24.05 14.23 2.61
CA PRO A 222 24.39 15.16 1.54
C PRO A 222 25.25 14.52 0.44
N ALA A 223 25.17 15.07 -0.78
CA ALA A 223 26.02 14.64 -1.87
C ALA A 223 27.49 15.02 -1.57
N GLY A 224 28.40 14.04 -1.65
CA GLY A 224 29.83 14.21 -1.37
C GLY A 224 30.27 13.66 -0.01
N ASP A 225 29.34 13.48 0.92
CA ASP A 225 29.64 12.81 2.18
C ASP A 225 29.76 11.29 1.95
N PRO A 226 30.70 10.62 2.67
CA PRO A 226 30.83 9.17 2.60
C PRO A 226 29.58 8.49 3.18
N LEU A 227 29.25 7.31 2.65
CA LEU A 227 28.20 6.48 3.24
C LEU A 227 28.60 6.05 4.66
N PRO A 228 27.63 5.96 5.60
CA PRO A 228 27.92 5.49 6.95
C PRO A 228 28.47 4.05 6.93
N THR A 229 29.41 3.77 7.84
CA THR A 229 30.07 2.45 7.98
C THR A 229 29.38 1.52 8.98
N SER A 230 28.25 1.94 9.54
CA SER A 230 27.42 1.15 10.46
C SER A 230 25.94 1.41 10.18
N ASP A 231 25.09 0.48 10.59
CA ASP A 231 23.64 0.58 10.40
C ASP A 231 23.06 1.65 11.33
N ILE A 232 22.58 2.73 10.72
CA ILE A 232 21.86 3.83 11.37
C ILE A 232 20.39 3.91 10.91
N GLY A 233 19.85 2.82 10.35
CA GLY A 233 18.52 2.77 9.75
C GLY A 233 18.50 3.30 8.30
N PRO A 234 17.32 3.46 7.69
CA PRO A 234 17.19 3.94 6.31
C PRO A 234 17.79 5.34 6.11
N ILE A 235 18.47 5.54 4.98
CA ILE A 235 19.07 6.84 4.63
C ILE A 235 18.58 7.30 3.27
N TYR A 236 18.50 8.62 3.06
CA TYR A 236 18.35 9.22 1.74
C TYR A 236 19.70 9.77 1.30
N TYR A 237 20.29 9.21 0.26
CA TYR A 237 21.59 9.65 -0.24
C TYR A 237 21.44 10.54 -1.47
N GLU A 238 21.83 11.81 -1.33
CA GLU A 238 21.60 12.80 -2.38
C GLU A 238 22.42 12.58 -3.64
N ALA A 239 23.59 11.95 -3.54
CA ALA A 239 24.44 11.68 -4.70
C ALA A 239 23.73 10.79 -5.73
N ILE A 240 22.89 9.85 -5.27
CA ILE A 240 22.10 8.95 -6.12
C ILE A 240 20.61 9.28 -6.14
N ARG A 241 20.15 10.22 -5.31
CA ARG A 241 18.75 10.67 -5.21
C ARG A 241 17.78 9.54 -4.87
N ALA A 242 18.20 8.63 -4.00
CA ALA A 242 17.42 7.44 -3.62
C ALA A 242 17.54 7.13 -2.12
N VAL A 243 16.56 6.38 -1.62
CA VAL A 243 16.60 5.80 -0.27
C VAL A 243 17.42 4.51 -0.32
N MET A 244 18.32 4.34 0.63
CA MET A 244 19.20 3.17 0.78
C MET A 244 18.95 2.50 2.14
N THR A 245 19.15 1.19 2.19
CA THR A 245 19.01 0.37 3.39
C THR A 245 20.30 -0.40 3.68
N TRP A 246 20.57 -0.66 4.96
CA TRP A 246 21.69 -1.50 5.35
C TRP A 246 21.49 -2.91 4.82
N THR A 247 22.44 -3.38 4.00
CA THR A 247 22.37 -4.66 3.30
C THR A 247 23.63 -5.46 3.58
N THR A 248 23.46 -6.76 3.79
CA THR A 248 24.55 -7.70 3.97
C THR A 248 24.48 -8.80 2.92
N PHE A 249 25.60 -9.12 2.29
CA PHE A 249 25.73 -10.23 1.34
C PHE A 249 26.64 -11.31 1.92
N ASN A 250 26.34 -12.57 1.65
CA ASN A 250 27.14 -13.73 2.10
C ASN A 250 28.60 -13.74 1.57
N THR A 251 28.95 -12.80 0.71
CA THR A 251 30.29 -12.57 0.16
C THR A 251 31.15 -11.66 1.04
N GLY A 252 30.62 -11.19 2.18
CA GLY A 252 31.34 -10.38 3.17
C GLY A 252 31.10 -8.87 3.08
N PHE A 253 30.21 -8.42 2.18
CA PHE A 253 29.81 -7.01 2.12
C PHE A 253 28.77 -6.68 3.18
N SER A 254 28.97 -5.59 3.91
CA SER A 254 27.99 -4.99 4.81
C SER A 254 28.04 -3.47 4.64
N GLY A 255 26.95 -2.88 4.18
CA GLY A 255 26.89 -1.45 3.90
C GLY A 255 25.54 -1.04 3.32
N TYR A 256 25.41 0.27 3.05
CA TYR A 256 24.20 0.80 2.43
C TYR A 256 24.12 0.43 0.96
N ALA A 257 22.95 -0.09 0.55
CA ALA A 257 22.61 -0.32 -0.84
C ALA A 257 21.17 0.09 -1.14
N SER A 258 20.88 0.46 -2.39
CA SER A 258 19.51 0.66 -2.85
C SER A 258 18.72 -0.65 -2.78
N PRO A 259 17.44 -0.61 -2.34
CA PRO A 259 16.53 -1.76 -2.44
C PRO A 259 16.34 -2.28 -3.88
N LEU A 260 16.68 -1.45 -4.88
CA LEU A 260 16.59 -1.78 -6.30
C LEU A 260 17.93 -2.27 -6.87
N LEU A 261 18.97 -2.48 -6.06
CA LEU A 261 20.29 -2.90 -6.52
C LEU A 261 20.18 -4.13 -7.44
N GLY A 262 20.86 -4.07 -8.59
CA GLY A 262 20.83 -5.15 -9.57
C GLY A 262 19.58 -5.21 -10.45
N SER A 263 18.60 -4.33 -10.24
CA SER A 263 17.43 -4.21 -11.11
C SER A 263 17.75 -3.41 -12.38
N TYR A 264 17.00 -3.70 -13.45
CA TYR A 264 17.07 -2.98 -14.72
C TYR A 264 15.86 -2.06 -14.89
N MET A 265 16.09 -0.86 -15.39
CA MET A 265 15.03 0.10 -15.68
C MET A 265 15.27 0.80 -17.02
N ASP A 266 14.17 1.11 -17.71
CA ASP A 266 14.18 1.91 -18.93
C ASP A 266 13.97 3.38 -18.60
N PHE A 267 14.70 4.27 -19.27
CA PHE A 267 14.65 5.71 -19.04
C PHE A 267 14.19 6.46 -20.28
N SER A 268 13.38 7.51 -20.08
CA SER A 268 12.92 8.39 -21.17
C SER A 268 13.96 9.44 -21.60
N VAL A 269 15.16 9.39 -21.02
CA VAL A 269 16.29 10.32 -21.27
C VAL A 269 17.49 9.51 -21.75
N PRO A 270 18.36 10.05 -22.62
CA PRO A 270 19.44 9.30 -23.27
C PRO A 270 20.59 8.90 -22.33
N THR A 271 20.65 9.44 -21.10
CA THR A 271 21.71 9.19 -20.13
C THR A 271 21.15 8.65 -18.84
N ALA A 272 21.81 7.64 -18.26
CA ALA A 272 21.42 7.08 -16.98
C ALA A 272 21.47 8.17 -15.87
N PRO A 273 20.43 8.26 -15.02
CA PRO A 273 20.46 9.17 -13.88
C PRO A 273 21.45 8.70 -12.81
N PRO A 274 21.81 9.56 -11.84
CA PRO A 274 22.65 9.17 -10.72
C PRO A 274 22.09 7.95 -9.97
N GLY A 275 22.96 7.02 -9.54
CA GLY A 275 22.57 5.73 -8.95
C GLY A 275 22.28 4.61 -9.97
N TRP A 276 22.34 4.94 -11.27
CA TRP A 276 22.14 3.99 -12.36
C TRP A 276 23.29 4.06 -13.35
N ILE A 277 23.65 2.91 -13.92
CA ILE A 277 24.72 2.79 -14.92
C ILE A 277 24.15 2.15 -16.17
N SER A 278 24.44 2.72 -17.34
CA SER A 278 24.09 2.11 -18.62
C SER A 278 24.65 0.70 -18.72
N ILE A 279 23.82 -0.25 -19.15
CA ILE A 279 24.22 -1.64 -19.34
C ILE A 279 25.41 -1.77 -20.30
N GLY A 280 26.23 -2.81 -20.12
CA GLY A 280 27.43 -3.09 -20.91
C GLY A 280 28.69 -2.30 -20.50
N ALA A 281 28.69 -1.60 -19.37
CA ALA A 281 29.90 -0.99 -18.84
C ALA A 281 30.97 -2.05 -18.52
N THR A 282 32.21 -1.84 -18.97
CA THR A 282 33.29 -2.84 -18.84
C THR A 282 34.34 -2.51 -17.79
N ASN A 283 34.39 -1.30 -17.27
CA ASN A 283 35.48 -0.82 -16.40
C ASN A 283 34.92 -0.16 -15.12
N LEU A 284 34.00 -0.83 -14.43
CA LEU A 284 33.46 -0.30 -13.17
C LEU A 284 34.39 -0.63 -12.01
N SER A 285 34.67 0.34 -11.16
CA SER A 285 35.53 0.15 -9.99
C SER A 285 34.91 -0.82 -8.97
N LEU A 286 35.66 -1.84 -8.56
CA LEU A 286 35.27 -2.79 -7.50
C LEU A 286 35.12 -2.12 -6.14
N THR A 287 35.82 -1.00 -5.90
CA THR A 287 35.73 -0.27 -4.62
C THR A 287 34.54 0.67 -4.60
N THR A 288 34.29 1.39 -5.70
CA THR A 288 33.16 2.33 -5.81
C THR A 288 31.83 1.60 -5.87
N TYR A 289 31.76 0.48 -6.61
CA TYR A 289 30.52 -0.29 -6.81
C TYR A 289 30.56 -1.63 -6.08
N ALA A 290 31.16 -1.64 -4.87
CA ALA A 290 31.32 -2.84 -4.06
C ALA A 290 29.98 -3.54 -3.78
N ALA A 291 28.90 -2.79 -3.53
CA ALA A 291 27.57 -3.34 -3.32
C ALA A 291 27.10 -4.17 -4.52
N LEU A 292 27.17 -3.60 -5.74
CA LEU A 292 26.77 -4.27 -6.97
C LEU A 292 27.61 -5.52 -7.27
N TRP A 293 28.93 -5.44 -7.06
CA TRP A 293 29.81 -6.59 -7.27
C TRP A 293 29.48 -7.74 -6.30
N ASN A 294 29.25 -7.42 -5.03
CA ASN A 294 28.88 -8.42 -4.03
C ASN A 294 27.48 -8.97 -4.25
N PHE A 295 26.54 -8.17 -4.75
CA PHE A 295 25.25 -8.64 -5.25
C PHE A 295 25.42 -9.69 -6.36
N ALA A 296 26.22 -9.40 -7.38
CA ALA A 296 26.44 -10.32 -8.50
C ALA A 296 27.06 -11.65 -8.03
N GLN A 297 28.04 -11.60 -7.13
CA GLN A 297 28.65 -12.79 -6.52
C GLN A 297 27.64 -13.58 -5.67
N HIS A 298 26.87 -12.88 -4.83
CA HIS A 298 25.86 -13.49 -3.94
C HIS A 298 24.82 -14.29 -4.73
N HIS A 299 24.44 -13.80 -5.92
CA HIS A 299 23.46 -14.45 -6.80
C HIS A 299 24.08 -15.40 -7.83
N GLY A 300 25.39 -15.66 -7.79
CA GLY A 300 26.06 -16.59 -8.71
C GLY A 300 26.06 -16.12 -10.17
N LEU A 301 26.06 -14.81 -10.40
CA LEU A 301 26.01 -14.20 -11.74
C LEU A 301 27.40 -13.90 -12.33
N VAL A 302 28.46 -14.16 -11.56
CA VAL A 302 29.85 -13.90 -11.96
C VAL A 302 30.40 -15.09 -12.73
N VAL A 303 30.98 -14.82 -13.90
CA VAL A 303 31.66 -15.80 -14.75
C VAL A 303 33.13 -15.41 -14.93
N PRO A 304 34.01 -16.35 -15.31
CA PRO A 304 35.37 -16.02 -15.72
C PRO A 304 35.37 -15.02 -16.88
N LEU A 305 36.36 -14.12 -16.92
CA LEU A 305 36.44 -13.06 -17.93
C LEU A 305 36.33 -13.58 -19.37
N GLY A 306 36.95 -14.72 -19.69
CA GLY A 306 36.90 -15.34 -21.01
C GLY A 306 35.53 -15.91 -21.40
N SER A 307 34.61 -16.08 -20.45
CA SER A 307 33.23 -16.55 -20.68
C SER A 307 32.24 -15.39 -20.81
N TRP A 308 32.63 -14.18 -20.41
CA TRP A 308 31.78 -13.00 -20.52
C TRP A 308 31.54 -12.65 -21.99
N GLN A 309 30.27 -12.43 -22.35
CA GLN A 309 29.88 -12.02 -23.69
C GLN A 309 28.57 -11.21 -23.63
N ALA A 310 28.35 -10.34 -24.61
CA ALA A 310 27.10 -9.59 -24.74
C ALA A 310 25.91 -10.53 -25.03
N GLY A 311 24.73 -10.12 -24.60
CA GLY A 311 23.47 -10.88 -24.68
C GLY A 311 23.15 -11.70 -23.42
N TYR A 312 24.04 -11.73 -22.42
CA TYR A 312 23.88 -12.52 -21.20
C TYR A 312 23.85 -11.64 -19.95
N LEU A 313 23.20 -12.15 -18.89
CA LEU A 313 23.12 -11.49 -17.59
C LEU A 313 24.34 -11.77 -16.69
N TRP A 314 25.53 -11.78 -17.27
CA TRP A 314 26.76 -12.13 -16.57
C TRP A 314 27.63 -10.92 -16.20
N TYR A 315 28.32 -11.06 -15.08
CA TYR A 315 29.35 -10.16 -14.59
C TYR A 315 30.72 -10.85 -14.71
N ALA A 316 31.79 -10.07 -14.84
CA ALA A 316 33.14 -10.64 -14.84
C ALA A 316 34.15 -9.67 -14.22
N ASP A 317 35.10 -10.21 -13.48
CA ASP A 317 36.24 -9.48 -12.95
C ASP A 317 37.29 -9.31 -14.07
N ASN A 318 37.81 -8.08 -14.25
CA ASN A 318 38.89 -7.83 -15.21
C ASN A 318 40.27 -8.20 -14.64
N GLY A 319 40.38 -8.37 -13.31
CA GLY A 319 41.64 -8.66 -12.62
C GLY A 319 42.54 -7.42 -12.41
N ASP A 320 42.03 -6.22 -12.71
CA ASP A 320 42.75 -4.94 -12.60
C ASP A 320 42.13 -3.99 -11.56
N GLY A 321 41.24 -4.49 -10.71
CA GLY A 321 40.45 -3.68 -9.77
C GLY A 321 39.13 -3.16 -10.34
N THR A 322 38.79 -3.52 -11.59
CA THR A 322 37.51 -3.21 -12.22
C THR A 322 36.74 -4.45 -12.67
N PHE A 323 35.45 -4.30 -12.96
CA PHE A 323 34.58 -5.38 -13.44
C PHE A 323 33.64 -4.94 -14.55
N ARG A 324 33.08 -5.94 -15.24
CA ARG A 324 32.08 -5.82 -16.31
C ARG A 324 30.70 -6.17 -15.79
N ILE A 325 29.70 -5.44 -16.27
CA ILE A 325 28.28 -5.72 -16.02
C ILE A 325 27.62 -6.33 -17.26
N PRO A 326 26.42 -6.92 -17.11
CA PRO A 326 25.66 -7.44 -18.24
C PRO A 326 25.45 -6.44 -19.36
N ASP A 327 25.59 -6.91 -20.59
CA ASP A 327 25.24 -6.18 -21.80
C ASP A 327 24.08 -6.89 -22.50
N ILE A 328 22.90 -6.28 -22.48
CA ILE A 328 21.69 -6.77 -23.16
C ILE A 328 21.16 -5.75 -24.16
N GLN A 329 22.02 -4.88 -24.69
CA GLN A 329 21.64 -3.89 -25.67
C GLN A 329 21.13 -4.57 -26.95
N GLY A 330 20.00 -4.09 -27.48
CA GLY A 330 19.38 -4.63 -28.70
C GLY A 330 18.57 -5.92 -28.51
N LEU A 331 18.49 -6.47 -27.29
CA LEU A 331 17.66 -7.63 -26.98
C LEU A 331 16.27 -7.23 -26.48
N PHE A 332 15.27 -8.06 -26.79
CA PHE A 332 13.95 -7.97 -26.18
C PHE A 332 13.89 -8.82 -24.91
N MET A 333 13.25 -8.29 -23.87
CA MET A 333 13.04 -9.02 -22.62
C MET A 333 11.76 -9.87 -22.67
N ARG A 334 11.80 -11.04 -22.03
CA ARG A 334 10.62 -11.89 -21.78
C ARG A 334 10.57 -12.27 -20.31
N ALA A 335 9.37 -12.58 -19.81
CA ALA A 335 9.24 -13.18 -18.48
C ALA A 335 9.88 -14.57 -18.47
N TRP A 336 10.70 -14.85 -17.45
CA TRP A 336 11.26 -16.17 -17.22
C TRP A 336 10.24 -17.03 -16.45
N PRO A 337 9.77 -18.18 -16.99
CA PRO A 337 8.73 -18.98 -16.36
C PRO A 337 9.25 -19.91 -15.24
N GLY A 338 10.48 -19.73 -14.77
CA GLY A 338 11.08 -20.61 -13.75
C GLY A 338 11.26 -22.07 -14.21
N GLY A 339 11.30 -22.31 -15.54
CA GLY A 339 11.51 -23.64 -16.13
C GLY A 339 10.27 -24.52 -16.31
N ALA A 340 9.10 -24.18 -15.75
CA ALA A 340 7.91 -25.05 -15.89
C ALA A 340 7.28 -25.03 -17.29
N GLN A 341 7.13 -23.83 -17.87
CA GLN A 341 6.48 -23.64 -19.17
C GLN A 341 7.45 -23.82 -20.35
N ASP A 342 8.75 -23.75 -20.10
CA ASP A 342 9.81 -23.86 -21.11
C ASP A 342 11.05 -24.51 -20.49
N PRO A 343 11.03 -25.84 -20.23
CA PRO A 343 12.05 -26.53 -19.42
C PRO A 343 13.47 -26.49 -19.98
N GLY A 344 13.61 -26.25 -21.29
CA GLY A 344 14.92 -26.08 -21.93
C GLY A 344 15.50 -24.67 -21.79
N ARG A 345 14.80 -23.72 -21.15
CA ARG A 345 15.25 -22.32 -21.01
C ARG A 345 15.76 -22.00 -19.62
N LEU A 346 17.02 -21.58 -19.59
CA LEU A 346 17.71 -21.11 -18.39
C LEU A 346 17.55 -19.60 -18.22
N PHE A 347 17.64 -19.15 -16.96
CA PHE A 347 17.65 -17.73 -16.64
C PHE A 347 18.84 -17.01 -17.30
N GLY A 348 18.59 -15.81 -17.83
CA GLY A 348 19.64 -14.93 -18.35
C GLY A 348 20.33 -15.38 -19.64
N VAL A 349 19.77 -16.35 -20.36
CA VAL A 349 20.30 -16.85 -21.64
C VAL A 349 19.51 -16.24 -22.81
N PRO A 350 20.19 -15.73 -23.86
CA PRO A 350 19.53 -15.16 -25.02
C PRO A 350 18.81 -16.24 -25.84
N GLN A 351 17.73 -15.83 -26.49
CA GLN A 351 16.99 -16.66 -27.44
C GLN A 351 17.16 -16.07 -28.84
N GLY A 352 17.47 -16.92 -29.81
CA GLY A 352 17.52 -16.53 -31.22
C GLY A 352 16.16 -16.06 -31.74
N ASP A 353 16.17 -15.28 -32.80
CA ASP A 353 14.95 -14.84 -33.46
C ASP A 353 14.20 -16.03 -34.09
N ALA A 354 12.88 -15.95 -34.05
CA ALA A 354 12.01 -16.91 -34.68
C ALA A 354 10.84 -16.16 -35.31
N MET A 355 10.47 -16.58 -36.52
CA MET A 355 9.24 -16.13 -37.18
C MET A 355 8.26 -17.29 -37.29
N ARG A 356 6.97 -16.97 -37.45
CA ARG A 356 5.97 -17.99 -37.77
C ARG A 356 6.27 -18.61 -39.13
N ASN A 357 5.83 -19.85 -39.32
CA ASN A 357 5.95 -20.54 -40.60
C ASN A 357 5.30 -19.70 -41.72
N ILE A 358 6.06 -19.45 -42.80
CA ILE A 358 5.52 -18.90 -44.05
C ILE A 358 5.25 -20.08 -44.97
N TRP A 359 3.97 -20.35 -45.21
CA TRP A 359 3.59 -21.45 -46.09
C TRP A 359 3.51 -20.96 -47.55
N GLY A 360 3.87 -21.84 -48.47
CA GLY A 360 3.60 -21.67 -49.88
C GLY A 360 3.75 -22.97 -50.63
N GLU A 361 3.07 -23.06 -51.76
CA GLU A 361 3.14 -24.20 -52.66
C GLU A 361 3.17 -23.73 -54.11
N PHE A 362 3.76 -24.55 -54.97
CA PHE A 362 3.60 -24.43 -56.41
C PHE A 362 3.45 -25.83 -57.00
N TYR A 363 2.58 -25.95 -57.99
CA TYR A 363 2.27 -27.22 -58.62
C TYR A 363 2.98 -27.29 -59.96
N VAL A 364 3.65 -28.41 -60.24
CA VAL A 364 4.26 -28.70 -61.53
C VAL A 364 3.50 -29.82 -62.23
N GLY A 365 3.38 -29.73 -63.55
CA GLY A 365 2.77 -30.78 -64.35
C GLY A 365 2.72 -30.45 -65.84
N ASP A 366 2.12 -31.35 -66.60
CA ASP A 366 1.98 -31.22 -68.05
C ASP A 366 0.62 -30.67 -68.43
N VAL A 367 0.59 -29.81 -69.47
CA VAL A 367 -0.65 -29.33 -70.07
C VAL A 367 -0.95 -30.21 -71.30
N ALA A 368 -2.17 -30.73 -71.36
CA ALA A 368 -2.61 -31.78 -72.28
C ALA A 368 -2.40 -31.48 -73.79
N THR A 369 -2.28 -30.20 -74.16
CA THR A 369 -2.10 -29.76 -75.54
C THR A 369 -0.65 -29.65 -76.01
N ALA A 370 0.36 -29.82 -75.12
CA ALA A 370 1.77 -29.60 -75.49
C ALA A 370 2.83 -30.44 -74.76
N ALA A 371 2.48 -31.43 -73.91
CA ALA A 371 3.44 -32.30 -73.20
C ALA A 371 4.67 -31.54 -72.65
N SER A 372 4.43 -30.42 -71.97
CA SER A 372 5.47 -29.45 -71.60
C SER A 372 5.46 -29.20 -70.09
N PHE A 373 6.48 -29.71 -69.38
CA PHE A 373 6.68 -29.59 -67.93
C PHE A 373 6.70 -28.13 -67.43
N GLN A 374 5.63 -27.64 -66.83
CA GLN A 374 5.48 -26.23 -66.41
C GLN A 374 4.89 -26.09 -65.01
N ILE A 375 4.95 -24.88 -64.44
CA ILE A 375 4.24 -24.56 -63.20
C ILE A 375 2.77 -24.27 -63.55
N LEU A 376 1.88 -25.09 -63.03
CA LEU A 376 0.42 -25.04 -63.27
C LEU A 376 -0.29 -24.04 -62.36
N GLY A 377 0.33 -23.70 -61.23
CA GLY A 377 -0.20 -22.71 -60.28
C GLY A 377 0.72 -22.54 -59.09
N ALA A 378 0.48 -21.47 -58.33
CA ALA A 378 1.16 -21.21 -57.07
C ALA A 378 0.19 -20.62 -56.05
N GLY A 379 0.42 -20.93 -54.78
CA GLY A 379 -0.36 -20.48 -53.63
C GLY A 379 0.55 -20.15 -52.45
N GLY A 380 0.00 -19.44 -51.47
CA GLY A 380 0.81 -18.98 -50.34
C GLY A 380 1.80 -17.89 -50.76
N ALA A 381 3.01 -17.93 -50.19
CA ALA A 381 4.08 -16.98 -50.50
C ALA A 381 4.69 -17.13 -51.91
N PHE A 382 4.31 -18.19 -52.65
CA PHE A 382 4.67 -18.32 -54.06
C PHE A 382 3.61 -17.70 -54.95
N TYR A 383 4.06 -17.06 -56.03
CA TYR A 383 3.18 -16.62 -57.11
C TYR A 383 3.85 -16.82 -58.47
N THR A 384 3.03 -16.97 -59.50
CA THR A 384 3.46 -17.09 -60.89
C THR A 384 3.25 -15.77 -61.62
N ILE A 385 4.16 -15.42 -62.52
CA ILE A 385 3.92 -14.38 -63.51
C ILE A 385 3.60 -15.08 -64.83
N PRO A 386 2.37 -14.98 -65.35
CA PRO A 386 2.04 -15.59 -66.63
C PRO A 386 2.77 -14.87 -67.78
N ASN A 387 3.13 -15.63 -68.81
CA ASN A 387 3.58 -15.15 -70.12
C ASN A 387 5.02 -14.61 -70.25
N GLU A 388 5.97 -15.06 -69.43
CA GLU A 388 7.37 -14.95 -69.81
C GLU A 388 7.65 -16.05 -70.87
N ASN A 389 7.75 -15.65 -72.16
CA ASN A 389 7.99 -16.57 -73.29
C ASN A 389 9.31 -17.33 -73.12
N ALA A 390 9.25 -18.52 -72.53
CA ALA A 390 10.41 -19.40 -72.45
C ALA A 390 10.58 -20.17 -73.75
N ALA A 391 11.70 -19.94 -74.45
CA ALA A 391 12.06 -20.71 -75.64
C ALA A 391 12.33 -22.18 -75.25
N TYR A 392 11.64 -23.11 -75.91
CA TYR A 392 11.88 -24.54 -75.76
C TYR A 392 12.60 -25.06 -77.02
N GLY A 393 13.69 -25.80 -76.85
CA GLY A 393 14.38 -26.49 -77.92
C GLY A 393 14.31 -27.99 -77.70
N ASN A 394 13.49 -28.69 -78.49
CA ASN A 394 13.52 -30.15 -78.57
C ASN A 394 14.01 -30.57 -79.97
N ALA A 395 14.69 -31.72 -80.06
CA ALA A 395 15.22 -32.27 -81.30
C ALA A 395 14.07 -32.64 -82.25
N GLY A 396 13.61 -31.69 -83.07
CA GLY A 396 12.62 -31.93 -84.12
C GLY A 396 11.50 -30.88 -84.25
N SER A 397 11.37 -29.92 -83.32
CA SER A 397 10.42 -28.80 -83.46
C SER A 397 10.85 -27.61 -82.60
N SER A 398 10.95 -26.44 -83.24
CA SER A 398 11.32 -25.17 -82.62
C SER A 398 10.11 -24.23 -82.64
N GLY A 399 9.70 -23.71 -81.48
CA GLY A 399 8.57 -22.80 -81.35
C GLY A 399 8.58 -22.07 -80.01
N VAL A 400 8.06 -20.84 -80.01
CA VAL A 400 7.87 -20.02 -78.80
C VAL A 400 6.43 -20.18 -78.34
N PHE A 401 6.22 -20.82 -77.19
CA PHE A 401 4.91 -20.96 -76.57
C PHE A 401 4.89 -20.20 -75.23
N PRO A 402 3.79 -19.54 -74.86
CA PRO A 402 3.66 -18.93 -73.54
C PRO A 402 3.66 -20.04 -72.48
N ARG A 403 4.63 -20.00 -71.56
CA ARG A 403 4.79 -21.01 -70.49
C ARG A 403 5.18 -20.33 -69.19
N THR A 404 4.66 -20.82 -68.07
CA THR A 404 5.05 -20.36 -66.73
C THR A 404 6.16 -21.27 -66.19
N MET A 405 7.42 -20.83 -66.28
CA MET A 405 8.58 -21.61 -65.82
C MET A 405 9.14 -21.20 -64.47
N TRP A 406 8.57 -20.17 -63.86
CA TRP A 406 9.08 -19.61 -62.60
C TRP A 406 7.95 -19.42 -61.60
N ALA A 407 8.22 -19.81 -60.36
CA ALA A 407 7.47 -19.39 -59.19
C ALA A 407 8.38 -18.44 -58.41
N ARG A 408 7.88 -17.25 -58.09
CA ARG A 408 8.61 -16.29 -57.26
C ARG A 408 8.15 -16.46 -55.83
N PHE A 409 9.11 -16.60 -54.91
CA PHE A 409 8.85 -16.50 -53.49
C PHE A 409 8.90 -15.03 -53.08
N ASP A 410 7.84 -14.54 -52.45
CA ASP A 410 7.80 -13.18 -51.92
C ASP A 410 7.10 -13.20 -50.55
N ALA A 411 7.92 -13.17 -49.50
CA ALA A 411 7.45 -13.12 -48.12
C ALA A 411 6.64 -11.86 -47.80
N SER A 412 6.83 -10.76 -48.55
CA SER A 412 6.13 -9.48 -48.33
C SER A 412 4.62 -9.60 -48.53
N ARG A 413 4.17 -10.64 -49.24
CA ARG A 413 2.76 -10.97 -49.46
C ARG A 413 2.03 -11.42 -48.19
N TYR A 414 2.77 -11.84 -47.14
CA TYR A 414 2.22 -12.34 -45.87
C TYR A 414 2.71 -11.56 -44.65
N VAL A 415 3.95 -11.06 -44.69
CA VAL A 415 4.57 -10.36 -43.56
C VAL A 415 5.41 -9.19 -44.06
N PRO A 416 5.47 -8.05 -43.35
CA PRO A 416 6.44 -7.00 -43.66
C PRO A 416 7.87 -7.53 -43.67
N THR A 417 8.65 -7.18 -44.69
CA THR A 417 10.03 -7.63 -44.85
C THR A 417 11.02 -6.51 -44.60
N ALA A 418 12.11 -6.82 -43.90
CA ALA A 418 13.26 -5.96 -43.67
C ALA A 418 14.51 -6.84 -43.48
N PRO A 419 15.74 -6.27 -43.46
CA PRO A 419 16.96 -7.03 -43.16
C PRO A 419 16.98 -7.70 -41.77
N GLN A 420 16.10 -7.27 -40.85
CA GLN A 420 15.95 -7.85 -39.51
C GLN A 420 14.47 -8.05 -39.19
N ASN A 421 14.12 -9.23 -38.67
CA ASN A 421 12.78 -9.50 -38.14
C ASN A 421 12.60 -8.78 -36.79
N ARG A 422 11.70 -7.80 -36.75
CA ARG A 422 11.33 -7.09 -35.52
C ARG A 422 9.93 -6.51 -35.63
N PRO A 423 9.14 -6.50 -34.54
CA PRO A 423 7.93 -5.68 -34.48
C PRO A 423 8.30 -4.19 -34.51
N VAL A 424 7.32 -3.32 -34.73
CA VAL A 424 7.51 -1.87 -34.53
C VAL A 424 7.97 -1.62 -33.10
N ASN A 425 9.05 -0.85 -32.91
CA ASN A 425 9.67 -0.60 -31.62
C ASN A 425 10.30 0.80 -31.57
N ILE A 426 10.59 1.25 -30.35
CA ILE A 426 11.35 2.47 -30.05
C ILE A 426 12.51 2.13 -29.12
N SER A 427 13.65 2.80 -29.31
CA SER A 427 14.83 2.58 -28.49
C SER A 427 14.83 3.51 -27.28
N LEU A 428 14.93 2.93 -26.09
CA LEU A 428 15.18 3.63 -24.83
C LEU A 428 16.46 3.06 -24.20
N PRO A 429 17.28 3.90 -23.54
CA PRO A 429 18.40 3.38 -22.77
C PRO A 429 17.90 2.59 -21.56
N LYS A 430 18.55 1.46 -21.35
CA LYS A 430 18.37 0.62 -20.17
C LYS A 430 19.58 0.80 -19.26
N ALA A 431 19.31 0.98 -17.98
CA ALA A 431 20.35 1.10 -16.96
C ALA A 431 20.11 0.12 -15.81
N LEU A 432 21.20 -0.19 -15.11
CA LEU A 432 21.28 -1.07 -13.96
C LEU A 432 21.48 -0.22 -12.71
N CYS A 433 20.69 -0.49 -11.66
CA CYS A 433 20.89 0.18 -10.36
C CYS A 433 22.19 -0.34 -9.72
N CYS A 434 23.09 0.58 -9.39
CA CYS A 434 24.48 0.25 -9.08
C CYS A 434 24.93 0.51 -7.64
N LEU A 435 24.14 1.23 -6.86
CA LEU A 435 24.45 1.65 -5.50
C LEU A 435 23.22 1.50 -4.64
#